data_AF-A0A920RB81-F1
#
_entry.id   AF-A0A920RB81-F1
#
_cell.length_a   1.000
_cell.length_b   1.000
_cell.length_c   1.000
_cell.angle_alpha   90.00
_cell.angle_beta   90.00
_cell.angle_gamma   90.00
#
_symmetry.space_group_name_H-M   'P 1'
#
loop_
_entity.id
_entity.type
_entity.pdbx_description
1 polymer ?
#
loop_
_entity_poly.entity_id
_entity_poly.type
_entity_poly.pdbx_seq_one_letter_code
_entity_poly.pdbx_strand_id
1 'polypeptide(L)' 'MSDLFVQESYLKKLQEIGEDPGRDGLKDTPKRAARAMQFLMQGYGMDIDEVINNALFDLILTRW' A
#
# COMPACT_ATOMS: atom_id res chain seq x y z
N MET A 1 -3.44 7.14 9.85
CA MET A 1 -4.45 6.06 9.87
C MET A 1 -3.83 4.88 10.62
N SER A 2 -4.39 4.43 11.74
CA SER A 2 -3.83 3.28 12.46
C SER A 2 -4.05 1.98 11.67
N ASP A 3 -3.10 1.05 11.73
CA ASP A 3 -3.20 -0.25 11.04
C ASP A 3 -4.46 -1.03 11.46
N LEU A 4 -4.82 -0.96 12.75
CA LEU A 4 -6.03 -1.58 13.30
C LEU A 4 -7.32 -1.07 12.65
N PHE A 5 -7.43 0.23 12.41
CA PHE A 5 -8.62 0.83 11.80
C PHE A 5 -8.87 0.32 10.36
N VAL A 6 -7.79 0.16 9.59
CA VAL A 6 -7.88 -0.35 8.21
C VAL A 6 -8.26 -1.83 8.23
N GLN A 7 -7.73 -2.62 9.15
CA GLN A 7 -8.12 -4.02 9.34
C GLN A 7 -9.60 -4.14 9.69
N GLU A 8 -10.11 -3.37 10.66
CA GLU A 8 -11.53 -3.35 11.02
C GLU A 8 -12.43 -2.98 9.82
N SER A 9 -12.00 -2.04 8.99
CA SER A 9 -12.71 -1.67 7.77
C SER A 9 -12.81 -2.83 6.76
N TYR A 10 -11.76 -3.65 6.63
CA TYR A 10 -11.79 -4.83 5.78
C TYR A 10 -12.63 -5.96 6.38
N LEU A 11 -12.59 -6.16 7.70
CA LEU A 11 -13.46 -7.11 8.39
C LEU A 11 -14.94 -6.78 8.14
N LYS A 12 -15.30 -5.51 8.28
CA LYS A 12 -16.67 -5.04 8.02
C LYS A 12 -17.10 -5.26 6.58
N LYS A 13 -16.23 -4.97 5.60
CA LYS A 13 -16.52 -5.23 4.17
C LYS A 13 -16.79 -6.70 3.88
N LEU A 14 -16.04 -7.63 4.49
CA LEU A 14 -16.28 -9.07 4.34
C LEU A 14 -17.69 -9.44 4.83
N GLN A 15 -18.10 -8.89 5.97
CA GLN A 15 -19.46 -9.11 6.50
C GLN A 15 -20.54 -8.49 5.59
N GLU A 16 -20.29 -7.29 5.05
CA GLU A 16 -21.22 -6.58 4.15
C GLU A 16 -21.47 -7.33 2.84
N ILE A 17 -20.47 -8.08 2.32
CA ILE A 17 -20.62 -8.90 1.11
C ILE A 17 -21.17 -10.32 1.41
N GLY A 18 -21.51 -10.62 2.66
CA GLY A 18 -22.08 -11.91 3.08
C GLY A 18 -21.05 -13.03 3.27
N GLU A 19 -19.76 -12.71 3.35
CA GLU A 19 -18.71 -13.69 3.67
C GLU A 19 -18.66 -13.96 5.18
N ASP A 20 -18.21 -15.16 5.57
CA ASP A 20 -17.89 -15.51 6.96
C ASP A 20 -16.41 -15.22 7.26
N PRO A 21 -16.05 -14.15 7.99
CA PRO A 21 -14.65 -13.86 8.33
C PRO A 21 -14.00 -14.90 9.24
N GLY A 22 -14.81 -15.75 9.89
CA GLY A 22 -14.37 -16.86 10.72
C GLY A 22 -13.84 -18.06 9.94
N ARG A 23 -14.06 -18.12 8.61
CA ARG A 23 -13.51 -19.21 7.78
C ARG A 23 -11.99 -19.15 7.75
N ASP A 24 -11.34 -20.32 7.78
CA ASP A 24 -9.87 -20.41 7.87
C ASP A 24 -9.13 -19.58 6.80
N GLY A 25 -9.68 -19.48 5.58
CA GLY A 25 -9.11 -18.65 4.52
C GLY A 25 -9.20 -17.13 4.75
N LEU A 26 -10.15 -16.66 5.56
CA LEU A 26 -10.41 -15.23 5.78
C LEU A 26 -9.95 -14.66 7.11
N LYS A 27 -9.64 -15.48 8.11
CA LYS A 27 -9.20 -15.02 9.44
C LYS A 27 -8.14 -13.92 9.35
N ASP A 28 -7.16 -14.11 8.47
CA ASP A 28 -6.05 -13.18 8.24
C ASP A 28 -6.26 -12.22 7.06
N THR A 29 -7.37 -12.32 6.32
CA THR A 29 -7.65 -11.43 5.18
C THR A 29 -7.67 -9.96 5.55
N PRO A 30 -8.31 -9.51 6.65
CA PRO A 30 -8.28 -8.10 7.03
C PRO A 30 -6.87 -7.55 7.22
N LYS A 31 -5.99 -8.33 7.87
CA LYS A 31 -4.59 -8.00 8.08
C LYS A 31 -3.78 -7.97 6.79
N ARG A 32 -3.95 -8.96 5.91
CA ARG A 32 -3.27 -9.00 4.60
C ARG A 32 -3.72 -7.85 3.70
N ALA A 33 -5.02 -7.56 3.69
CA ALA A 33 -5.59 -6.48 2.88
C ALA A 33 -5.12 -5.09 3.36
N ALA A 34 -5.07 -4.86 4.67
CA ALA A 34 -4.52 -3.61 5.23
C ALA A 34 -3.06 -3.39 4.80
N ARG A 35 -2.21 -4.42 4.88
CA ARG A 35 -0.81 -4.36 4.42
C ARG A 35 -0.69 -4.13 2.92
N ALA A 36 -1.51 -4.80 2.12
CA ALA A 36 -1.52 -4.62 0.67
C ALA A 36 -1.86 -3.16 0.32
N MET A 37 -2.84 -2.55 0.99
CA MET A 37 -3.18 -1.15 0.78
C MET A 37 -2.07 -0.19 1.19
N GLN A 38 -1.42 -0.44 2.33
CA GLN A 38 -0.26 0.35 2.74
C GLN A 38 0.84 0.31 1.68
N PHE A 39 1.15 -0.88 1.15
CA PHE A 39 2.12 -1.03 0.07
C PHE A 39 1.70 -0.31 -1.22
N LEU A 40 0.45 -0.46 -1.65
CA LEU A 40 -0.04 0.18 -2.87
C LEU A 40 -0.07 1.72 -2.77
N MET A 41 -0.29 2.25 -1.57
CA MET A 41 -0.41 3.68 -1.31
C MET A 41 0.86 4.31 -0.73
N GLN A 42 1.95 3.56 -0.59
CA GLN A 42 3.17 4.03 0.07
C GLN A 42 3.77 5.28 -0.59
N GLY A 43 3.53 5.46 -1.90
CA GLY A 43 3.99 6.61 -2.67
C GLY A 43 3.48 7.97 -2.16
N TYR A 44 2.34 8.02 -1.47
CA TYR A 44 1.85 9.29 -0.90
C TYR A 44 2.72 9.83 0.23
N GLY A 45 3.51 8.96 0.88
CA GLY A 45 4.46 9.35 1.92
C GLY A 45 5.91 9.33 1.46
N MET A 46 6.18 9.16 0.17
CA MET A 46 7.53 9.15 -0.38
C MET A 46 8.00 10.57 -0.69
N ASP A 47 9.26 10.84 -0.39
CA ASP A 47 9.94 12.06 -0.77
C ASP A 47 10.65 11.89 -2.12
N ILE A 48 10.47 12.85 -3.03
CA ILE A 48 11.02 12.77 -4.39
C ILE A 48 12.56 12.82 -4.39
N ASP A 49 13.17 13.57 -3.47
CA ASP A 49 14.61 13.71 -3.36
C ASP A 49 15.23 12.42 -2.82
N GLU A 50 14.56 11.77 -1.86
CA GLU A 50 14.96 10.44 -1.39
C GLU A 50 14.83 9.37 -2.48
N VAL A 51 13.78 9.44 -3.31
CA VAL A 51 13.55 8.47 -4.39
C VAL A 51 14.55 8.65 -5.54
N ILE A 52 14.86 9.88 -5.93
CA ILE A 52 15.82 10.17 -7.00
C ILE A 52 17.26 9.92 -6.55
N ASN A 53 17.57 10.15 -5.27
CA ASN A 53 18.88 9.89 -4.67
C ASN A 53 20.06 10.45 -5.51
N ASN A 54 19.91 11.69 -5.99
CA ASN A 54 20.89 12.37 -6.86
C ASN A 54 21.31 11.61 -8.13
N ALA A 55 20.50 10.64 -8.60
CA ALA A 55 20.75 9.89 -9.83
C ALA A 55 20.39 10.69 -11.10
N LEU A 56 20.89 11.92 -11.19
CA LEU A 56 20.75 12.78 -12.36
C LEU A 56 22.02 12.65 -13.21
N PHE A 57 21.86 12.26 -14.46
CA PHE A 57 22.95 12.21 -15.44
C PHE A 57 22.86 13.41 -16.36
N ASP A 58 23.93 14.19 -16.44
CA ASP A 58 24.05 15.25 -17.44
C ASP A 58 24.20 14.61 -18.82
N LEU A 59 23.15 14.66 -19.64
CA LEU A 59 23.29 14.34 -21.05
C LEU A 59 24.03 15.50 -21.72
N ILE A 60 25.33 15.33 -21.95
CA ILE A 60 26.11 16.26 -22.76
C ILE A 60 25.43 16.33 -24.14
N LEU A 61 24.78 17.47 -24.43
CA LEU A 61 24.47 17.85 -25.79
C LEU A 61 25.82 18.02 -26.50
N THR A 62 26.26 16.98 -27.18
CA THR A 62 27.39 17.04 -28.09
C THR A 62 27.05 18.08 -29.14
N ARG A 63 27.71 19.23 -29.00
CA ARG A 63 27.73 20.34 -29.93
C ARG A 63 28.35 19.83 -31.24
N TRP A 64 27.57 19.88 -32.32
CA TRP A 64 28.08 19.72 -33.69
C TRP A 64 28.92 20.93 -34.08
#